data_AF-A0A1W1HQ65-F1
#
_entry.id   AF-A0A1W1HQ65-F1
#
_cell.length_a   1.000
_cell.length_b   1.000
_cell.length_c   1.000
_cell.angle_alpha   90.00
_cell.angle_beta   90.00
_cell.angle_gamma   90.00
#
_symmetry.space_group_name_H-M   'P 1'
#
loop_
_entity.id
_entity.type
_entity.pdbx_description
1 polymer ?
#
loop_
_entity_poly.entity_id
_entity_poly.type
_entity_poly.pdbx_seq_one_letter_code
_entity_poly.pdbx_strand_id
1 'polypeptide(L)' 'MKITRRKVKPSVGAEQVGAALRRAAKVARKTARMYGTPVYVWENGKVVAKKP' A
#
# COMPACT_ATOMS: atom_id res chain seq x y z
N MET A 1 -36.29 -26.18 -4.10
CA MET A 1 -35.05 -25.46 -4.49
C MET A 1 -34.25 -25.14 -3.23
N LYS A 2 -33.00 -25.61 -3.07
CA LYS A 2 -32.17 -25.27 -1.90
C LYS A 2 -31.56 -23.88 -2.11
N ILE A 3 -31.97 -22.90 -1.31
CA ILE A 3 -31.40 -21.54 -1.36
C ILE A 3 -30.04 -21.57 -0.68
N THR A 4 -28.97 -21.57 -1.46
CA THR A 4 -27.61 -21.41 -0.94
C THR A 4 -27.39 -19.93 -0.58
N ARG A 5 -27.32 -19.62 0.72
CA ARG A 5 -26.98 -18.27 1.18
C ARG A 5 -25.52 -17.97 0.81
N ARG A 6 -25.30 -17.08 -0.16
CA ARG A 6 -23.95 -16.61 -0.51
C ARG A 6 -23.41 -15.76 0.64
N LYS A 7 -22.29 -16.16 1.25
CA LYS A 7 -21.60 -15.31 2.24
C LYS A 7 -21.09 -14.05 1.53
N VAL A 8 -21.68 -12.90 1.85
CA VAL A 8 -21.20 -11.60 1.37
C VAL A 8 -19.89 -11.30 2.10
N LYS A 9 -18.81 -11.04 1.36
CA LYS A 9 -17.54 -10.61 1.97
C LYS A 9 -17.79 -9.26 2.66
N PRO A 10 -17.34 -9.08 3.91
CA PRO A 10 -17.42 -7.78 4.55
C PRO A 10 -16.68 -6.74 3.72
N SER A 11 -17.28 -5.57 3.56
CA SER A 11 -16.66 -4.43 2.88
C SER A 11 -15.34 -4.09 3.56
N VAL A 12 -14.28 -3.89 2.78
CA VAL A 12 -12.95 -3.55 3.30
C VAL A 12 -13.05 -2.19 4.01
N GLY A 13 -12.90 -2.19 5.33
CA GLY A 13 -12.91 -0.97 6.12
C GLY A 13 -11.65 -0.13 5.92
N ALA A 14 -11.73 1.17 6.19
CA ALA A 14 -10.60 2.11 6.04
C ALA A 14 -9.33 1.65 6.78
N GLU A 15 -9.49 0.99 7.94
CA GLU A 15 -8.38 0.44 8.72
C GLU A 15 -7.64 -0.69 7.97
N GLN A 16 -8.39 -1.59 7.33
CA GLN A 16 -7.82 -2.69 6.54
C GLN A 16 -7.09 -2.15 5.30
N VAL A 17 -7.64 -1.12 4.65
CA VAL A 17 -6.98 -0.41 3.55
C VAL A 17 -5.68 0.24 4.04
N GLY A 18 -5.72 0.95 5.16
CA GLY A 18 -4.54 1.57 5.76
C GLY A 18 -3.44 0.55 6.09
N ALA A 19 -3.81 -0.60 6.65
CA ALA A 19 -2.87 -1.69 6.93
C ALA A 19 -2.24 -2.26 5.64
N ALA A 20 -3.05 -2.46 4.60
CA ALA A 20 -2.57 -2.93 3.30
C ALA A 20 -1.60 -1.95 2.64
N LEU A 21 -1.91 -0.64 2.65
CA LEU A 21 -1.06 0.40 2.08
C LEU A 21 0.29 0.50 2.81
N ARG A 22 0.30 0.41 4.14
CA ARG A 22 1.56 0.41 4.92
C ARG A 22 2.44 -0.79 4.56
N ARG A 23 1.85 -1.97 4.35
CA ARG A 23 2.57 -3.18 3.90
C ARG A 23 3.15 -2.98 2.50
N ALA A 24 2.35 -2.47 1.57
CA ALA A 24 2.79 -2.17 0.21
C ALA A 24 3.97 -1.19 0.20
N ALA A 25 3.90 -0.12 0.98
CA ALA A 25 4.96 0.87 1.09
C ALA A 25 6.29 0.28 1.63
N LYS A 26 6.21 -0.68 2.56
CA LYS A 26 7.41 -1.38 3.07
C LYS A 26 8.10 -2.20 1.98
N VAL A 27 7.32 -2.92 1.17
CA VAL A 27 7.84 -3.72 0.04
C VAL A 27 8.44 -2.81 -1.02
N ALA A 28 7.74 -1.75 -1.43
CA ALA A 28 8.23 -0.81 -2.42
C ALA A 28 9.59 -0.20 -2.03
N ARG A 29 9.75 0.24 -0.77
CA ARG A 29 11.04 0.74 -0.28
C ARG A 29 12.14 -0.32 -0.27
N LYS A 30 11.81 -1.57 0.08
CA LYS A 30 12.78 -2.68 0.02
C LYS A 30 13.27 -2.90 -1.41
N THR A 31 12.36 -2.92 -2.37
CA THR A 31 12.70 -3.07 -3.79
C THR A 31 13.52 -1.88 -4.30
N ALA A 32 13.13 -0.66 -3.94
CA ALA A 32 13.86 0.54 -4.30
C ALA A 32 15.32 0.51 -3.80
N ARG A 33 15.55 0.09 -2.55
CA ARG A 33 16.90 -0.12 -1.99
C ARG A 33 17.71 -1.13 -2.78
N MET A 34 17.09 -2.25 -3.13
CA MET A 34 17.76 -3.36 -3.83
C MET A 34 18.30 -2.95 -5.20
N TYR A 35 17.57 -2.11 -5.92
CA TYR A 35 17.95 -1.64 -7.26
C TYR A 35 18.53 -0.22 -7.28
N GLY A 36 18.80 0.37 -6.11
CA GLY A 36 19.29 1.76 -6.01
C GLY A 36 18.33 2.80 -6.58
N THR A 37 17.04 2.48 -6.69
CA THR A 37 16.02 3.38 -7.23
C THR A 37 15.65 4.44 -6.19
N PRO A 38 15.68 5.75 -6.52
CA PRO A 38 15.29 6.80 -5.59
C PRO A 38 13.79 6.74 -5.25
N VAL A 39 13.44 7.13 -4.02
CA VAL A 39 12.06 7.28 -3.58
C VAL A 39 11.69 8.75 -3.61
N TYR A 40 10.68 9.09 -4.40
CA TYR A 40 10.17 10.45 -4.47
C TYR A 40 9.15 10.70 -3.35
N VAL A 41 9.35 11.77 -2.60
CA VAL A 41 8.46 12.20 -1.51
C VAL A 41 8.10 13.66 -1.65
N TRP A 42 6.91 14.02 -1.19
CA TRP A 42 6.52 15.42 -1.08
C TRP A 42 7.04 15.96 0.25
N GLU A 43 7.94 16.95 0.20
CA GLU A 43 8.57 17.55 1.37
C GLU A 43 8.66 19.07 1.16
N ASN A 44 8.21 19.85 2.14
CA ASN A 44 8.25 21.31 2.09
C ASN A 44 7.65 21.94 0.82
N GLY A 45 6.55 21.34 0.32
CA GLY A 45 5.85 21.85 -0.87
C GLY A 45 6.46 21.45 -2.22
N LYS A 46 7.44 20.53 -2.24
CA LYS A 46 8.15 20.12 -3.45
C LYS A 46 8.30 18.60 -3.50
N VAL A 47 8.45 18.05 -4.71
CA VAL A 47 8.87 16.66 -4.90
C VAL A 47 10.37 16.57 -4.72
N VAL A 48 10.82 15.71 -3.80
CA VAL A 48 12.24 15.47 -3.50
C VAL A 48 12.57 13.99 -3.72
N ALA A 49 13.68 13.72 -4.41
CA ALA A 49 14.23 12.38 -4.52
C ALA A 49 15.05 12.06 -3.27
N LYS A 50 14.67 11.02 -2.52
CA LYS A 50 15.45 10.50 -1.40
C LYS A 50 16.17 9.23 -1.78
N LYS A 51 17.42 9.11 -1.33
CA LYS A 51 18.18 7.86 -1.42
C LYS A 51 17.41 6.79 -0.63
N PRO A 52 17.24 5.58 -1.21
CA PRO A 52 16.34 4.58 -0.64
C PRO A 52 16.83 4.03 0.71
#